data_AF-T1EJM6-F1
#
_entry.id   AF-T1EJM6-F1
#
_cell.length_a   1.000
_cell.length_b   1.000
_cell.length_c   1.000
_cell.angle_alpha   90.00
_cell.angle_beta   90.00
_cell.angle_gamma   90.00
#
_symmetry.space_group_name_H-M   'P 1'
#
loop_
_entity.id
_entity.type
_entity.pdbx_description
1 polymer ?
#
loop_
_entity_poly.entity_id
_entity_poly.type
_entity_poly.pdbx_seq_one_letter_code
_entity_poly.pdbx_strand_id
1 'polypeptide(L)'
;QLSGEDAWHCPNCRAFQQGTTKSLTLWSLPEILVIHLKRFRQDHEHHSKLNNLIMFPITGLDLNYHMRATNAATISATSSISNSWNAAMLQQLKGKNHQQNNSWLSWRLNGKASADDSVYDLYAVCNHYGDMQGGHYTAFCKNPATGMWCLFNDSKATPIKEEEVVTRSAYLLFYQKRVT
;
A
#
# COMPACT_ATOMS: atom_id res chain seq x y z
N GLN A 1 -12.51 16.53 -6.94
CA GLN A 1 -13.92 16.30 -7.33
C GLN A 1 -13.92 15.65 -8.69
N LEU A 2 -14.86 14.76 -8.95
CA LEU A 2 -15.07 14.15 -10.26
C LEU A 2 -15.98 15.05 -11.10
N SER A 3 -15.56 15.36 -12.31
CA SER A 3 -16.28 16.23 -13.25
C SER A 3 -15.87 15.93 -14.70
N GLY A 4 -16.63 16.45 -15.67
CA GLY A 4 -16.34 16.24 -17.09
C GLY A 4 -16.33 14.76 -17.47
N GLU A 5 -15.27 14.32 -18.14
CA GLU A 5 -15.10 12.92 -18.59
C GLU A 5 -14.88 11.93 -17.43
N ASP A 6 -14.45 12.41 -16.26
CA ASP A 6 -14.23 11.59 -15.05
C ASP A 6 -15.47 11.54 -14.12
N ALA A 7 -16.59 12.15 -14.52
CA ALA A 7 -17.79 12.21 -13.69
C ALA A 7 -18.32 10.82 -13.32
N TRP A 8 -18.78 10.65 -12.07
CA TRP A 8 -19.35 9.37 -11.63
C TRP A 8 -20.74 9.15 -12.24
N HIS A 9 -20.91 8.04 -12.94
CA HIS A 9 -22.23 7.62 -13.43
C HIS A 9 -23.04 6.95 -12.32
N CYS A 10 -24.05 7.63 -11.82
CA CYS A 10 -24.88 7.12 -10.73
C CYS A 10 -25.87 6.05 -11.25
N PRO A 11 -25.85 4.81 -10.73
CA PRO A 11 -26.75 3.75 -11.18
C PRO A 11 -28.22 4.01 -10.83
N ASN A 12 -28.48 4.83 -9.80
CA ASN A 12 -29.83 5.17 -9.38
C ASN A 12 -30.42 6.32 -10.22
N CYS A 13 -29.63 7.38 -10.44
CA CYS A 13 -30.07 8.55 -11.23
C CYS A 13 -29.98 8.30 -12.74
N ARG A 14 -29.21 7.29 -13.16
CA ARG A 14 -28.89 6.99 -14.58
C ARG A 14 -28.30 8.19 -15.31
N ALA A 15 -27.47 8.95 -14.61
CA ALA A 15 -26.88 10.19 -15.10
C ALA A 15 -25.50 10.45 -14.46
N PHE A 16 -24.64 11.16 -15.19
CA PHE A 16 -23.34 11.62 -14.70
C PHE A 16 -23.51 12.71 -13.65
N GLN A 17 -22.94 12.48 -12.46
CA GLN A 17 -23.02 13.40 -11.33
C GLN A 17 -21.80 14.32 -11.32
N GLN A 18 -22.05 15.64 -11.31
CA GLN A 18 -21.01 16.65 -11.18
C GLN A 18 -20.68 16.91 -9.71
N GLY A 19 -19.42 17.23 -9.41
CA GLY A 19 -19.01 17.63 -8.05
C GLY A 19 -18.95 16.49 -7.04
N THR A 20 -18.97 15.23 -7.48
CA THR A 20 -18.87 14.07 -6.59
C THR A 20 -17.47 13.96 -5.99
N THR A 21 -17.38 13.63 -4.70
CA THR A 21 -16.10 13.37 -4.02
C THR A 21 -15.77 11.89 -4.05
N LYS A 22 -14.59 11.55 -4.59
CA LYS A 22 -14.02 10.19 -4.54
C LYS A 22 -12.99 10.12 -3.43
N SER A 23 -13.18 9.17 -2.51
CA SER A 23 -12.21 8.86 -1.45
C SER A 23 -11.70 7.43 -1.62
N LEU A 24 -10.39 7.25 -1.47
CA LEU A 24 -9.73 5.95 -1.49
C LEU A 24 -9.15 5.67 -0.11
N THR A 25 -9.35 4.45 0.40
CA THR A 25 -8.88 4.01 1.72
C THR A 25 -8.30 2.61 1.62
N LEU A 26 -7.34 2.28 2.47
CA LEU A 26 -6.81 0.91 2.55
C LEU A 26 -7.79 0.01 3.32
N TRP A 27 -8.14 -1.14 2.74
CA TRP A 27 -9.04 -2.11 3.37
C TRP A 27 -8.28 -3.29 3.99
N SER A 28 -7.20 -3.71 3.34
CA SER A 28 -6.33 -4.81 3.74
C SER A 28 -4.91 -4.48 3.29
N LEU A 29 -3.91 -5.04 3.99
CA LEU A 29 -2.50 -4.81 3.69
C LEU A 29 -1.85 -6.08 3.10
N PRO A 30 -1.07 -5.97 2.01
CA PRO A 30 -0.43 -7.11 1.36
C PRO A 30 0.90 -7.48 2.03
N GLU A 31 1.37 -8.73 1.91
CA GLU A 31 2.70 -9.13 2.41
C GLU A 31 3.85 -8.30 1.82
N ILE A 32 3.74 -7.96 0.54
CA ILE A 32 4.66 -7.06 -0.16
C ILE A 32 3.90 -5.81 -0.58
N LEU A 33 4.32 -4.67 -0.06
CA LEU A 33 3.77 -3.37 -0.38
C LEU A 33 4.73 -2.61 -1.30
N VAL A 34 4.21 -2.20 -2.45
CA VAL A 34 4.94 -1.32 -3.38
C VAL A 34 4.32 0.07 -3.34
N ILE A 35 5.11 1.07 -2.99
CA ILE A 35 4.70 2.47 -2.95
C ILE A 35 5.37 3.20 -4.12
N HIS A 36 4.55 3.73 -5.03
CA HIS A 36 5.02 4.58 -6.13
C HIS A 36 4.85 6.05 -5.77
N LEU A 37 5.96 6.79 -5.77
CA LEU A 37 5.96 8.24 -5.66
C LEU A 37 5.69 8.85 -7.04
N LYS A 38 4.47 9.36 -7.26
CA LYS A 38 4.03 10.00 -8.52
C LYS A 38 4.79 11.29 -8.80
N ARG A 39 6.04 11.18 -9.26
CA ARG A 39 6.96 12.31 -9.47
C ARG A 39 6.78 12.98 -10.83
N PHE A 40 6.34 12.26 -11.85
CA PHE A 40 6.16 12.83 -13.18
C PHE A 40 4.80 13.50 -13.29
N ARG A 41 4.81 14.72 -13.83
CA ARG A 41 3.62 15.47 -14.20
C ARG A 41 3.70 15.79 -15.69
N GLN A 42 2.65 15.43 -16.39
CA GLN A 42 2.44 15.75 -17.78
C GLN A 42 1.17 16.58 -17.88
N ASP A 43 1.34 17.85 -18.24
CA ASP A 43 0.28 18.76 -18.66
C ASP A 43 0.42 19.00 -20.17
N HIS A 44 -0.56 19.67 -20.79
CA HIS A 44 -0.60 19.91 -22.24
C HIS A 44 0.66 20.61 -22.79
N GLU A 45 1.26 21.51 -22.00
CA GLU A 45 2.42 22.30 -22.42
C GLU A 45 3.69 22.01 -21.61
N HIS A 46 3.55 21.42 -20.42
CA HIS A 46 4.64 21.29 -19.46
C HIS A 46 4.80 19.85 -18.98
N HIS A 47 6.01 19.34 -19.16
CA HIS A 47 6.44 18.07 -18.59
C HIS A 47 7.45 18.37 -17.48
N SER A 48 7.25 17.80 -16.30
CA SER A 48 8.16 18.03 -15.18
C SER A 48 8.28 16.80 -14.29
N LYS A 49 9.42 16.71 -13.62
CA LYS A 49 9.68 15.73 -12.57
C LYS A 49 9.85 16.43 -11.23
N LEU A 50 9.08 15.99 -10.24
CA LEU A 50 9.19 16.45 -8.86
C LEU A 50 10.46 15.87 -8.21
N ASN A 51 11.42 16.75 -7.93
CA ASN A 51 12.71 16.40 -7.33
C ASN A 51 12.78 16.68 -5.81
N ASN A 52 11.64 16.91 -5.16
CA ASN A 52 11.59 17.10 -3.72
C ASN A 52 11.98 15.82 -2.97
N LEU A 53 12.69 15.97 -1.85
CA LEU A 53 12.98 14.87 -0.95
C LEU A 53 11.69 14.42 -0.27
N ILE A 54 11.43 13.12 -0.29
CA ILE A 54 10.36 12.49 0.48
C ILE A 54 11.05 11.63 1.53
N MET A 55 10.81 11.93 2.80
CA MET A 55 11.27 11.09 3.89
C MET A 55 10.38 9.85 3.96
N PHE A 56 11.00 8.68 4.05
CA PHE A 56 10.31 7.40 4.25
C PHE A 56 11.09 6.57 5.28
N PRO A 57 10.41 5.85 6.18
CA PRO A 57 11.06 5.04 7.20
C PRO A 57 11.71 3.79 6.57
N ILE A 58 12.97 3.53 6.88
CA ILE A 58 13.63 2.31 6.41
C ILE A 58 13.11 1.09 7.19
N THR A 59 12.78 1.28 8.47
CA THR A 59 12.19 0.25 9.32
C THR A 59 10.95 0.79 10.02
N GLY A 60 9.98 -0.11 10.27
CA GLY A 60 8.83 0.21 11.10
C GLY A 60 7.82 1.17 10.48
N LEU A 61 7.58 1.09 9.17
CA LEU A 61 6.46 1.79 8.53
C LEU A 61 5.14 1.21 9.07
N ASP A 62 4.46 1.94 9.96
CA ASP A 62 3.13 1.55 10.45
C ASP A 62 2.02 2.16 9.60
N LEU A 63 1.22 1.30 8.96
CA LEU A 63 0.10 1.69 8.11
C LEU A 63 -1.25 1.67 8.82
N ASN A 64 -1.30 1.34 10.10
CA ASN A 64 -2.56 1.22 10.85
C ASN A 64 -3.41 2.49 10.77
N TYR A 65 -2.77 3.67 10.88
CA TYR A 65 -3.48 4.95 10.79
C TYR A 65 -4.13 5.20 9.42
N HIS A 66 -3.63 4.57 8.36
CA HIS A 66 -4.12 4.73 6.99
C HIS A 66 -5.16 3.67 6.59
N MET A 67 -5.39 2.68 7.45
CA MET A 67 -6.43 1.68 7.26
C MET A 67 -7.80 2.29 7.48
N ARG A 68 -8.78 1.85 6.68
CA ARG A 68 -10.18 2.17 6.94
C ARG A 68 -10.51 1.67 8.34
N ALA A 69 -11.00 2.56 9.20
CA ALA A 69 -11.56 2.18 10.48
C ALA A 69 -12.61 1.09 10.23
N THR A 70 -12.32 -0.13 10.67
CA THR A 70 -13.35 -1.16 10.70
C THR A 70 -14.35 -0.71 11.76
N ASN A 71 -15.65 -0.85 11.49
CA ASN A 71 -16.71 -0.51 12.45
C ASN A 71 -16.67 -1.38 13.73
N ALA A 72 -15.55 -2.03 14.05
CA ALA A 72 -15.32 -2.74 15.31
C ALA A 72 -15.40 -1.80 16.52
N ALA A 73 -15.03 -0.52 16.39
CA ALA A 73 -15.22 0.48 17.45
C ALA A 73 -16.70 0.83 17.69
N THR A 74 -17.58 0.66 16.70
CA THR A 74 -19.03 0.87 16.85
C THR A 74 -19.73 -0.36 17.44
N ILE A 75 -19.18 -1.56 17.24
CA ILE A 75 -19.74 -2.81 17.77
C ILE A 75 -19.54 -2.92 19.30
N SER A 76 -18.47 -2.33 19.85
CA SER A 76 -18.26 -2.28 21.31
C SER A 76 -19.31 -1.44 22.05
N ALA A 77 -20.04 -0.56 21.36
CA ALA A 77 -21.08 0.29 21.95
C ALA A 77 -22.52 -0.27 21.76
N THR A 78 -22.68 -1.38 21.05
CA THR A 78 -24.01 -1.96 20.74
C THR A 78 -24.03 -3.47 20.95
N SER A 79 -23.63 -3.92 22.15
CA SER A 79 -23.72 -5.33 22.58
C SER A 79 -25.16 -5.84 22.78
N SER A 80 -26.19 -5.19 22.22
CA SER A 80 -27.60 -5.55 22.45
C SER A 80 -28.48 -5.69 21.20
N ILE A 81 -27.96 -5.58 19.97
CA ILE A 81 -28.78 -5.88 18.78
C ILE A 81 -28.02 -6.80 17.81
N SER A 82 -28.32 -8.10 17.90
CA SER A 82 -27.83 -9.13 17.00
C SER A 82 -28.46 -9.00 15.61
N ASN A 83 -27.69 -8.57 14.60
CA ASN A 83 -28.14 -8.64 13.21
C ASN A 83 -27.88 -10.04 12.63
N SER A 84 -28.98 -10.77 12.37
CA SER A 84 -29.07 -12.17 11.90
C SER A 84 -28.32 -12.49 10.60
N TRP A 85 -27.99 -11.48 9.78
CA TRP A 85 -27.33 -11.65 8.49
C TRP A 85 -25.89 -12.20 8.57
N ASN A 86 -25.16 -11.93 9.65
CA ASN A 86 -23.78 -12.38 9.81
C ASN A 86 -23.67 -13.86 10.25
N ALA A 87 -24.70 -14.40 10.91
CA ALA A 87 -24.70 -15.78 11.41
C ALA A 87 -24.88 -16.81 10.29
N ALA A 88 -25.72 -16.50 9.28
CA ALA A 88 -26.02 -17.40 8.18
C ALA A 88 -24.80 -17.69 7.28
N MET A 89 -23.96 -16.67 7.02
CA MET A 89 -22.76 -16.82 6.21
C MET A 89 -21.66 -17.63 6.92
N LEU A 90 -21.56 -17.50 8.26
CA LEU A 90 -20.65 -18.30 9.08
C LEU A 90 -21.08 -19.76 9.21
N GLN A 91 -22.39 -20.05 9.13
CA GLN A 91 -22.90 -21.42 9.18
C GLN A 91 -22.65 -22.18 7.87
N GLN A 92 -22.62 -21.47 6.73
CA GLN A 92 -22.42 -22.06 5.40
C GLN A 92 -20.93 -22.40 5.09
N LEU A 93 -19.98 -21.75 5.77
CA LEU A 93 -18.53 -21.97 5.58
C LEU A 93 -17.93 -23.05 6.51
N LYS A 94 -18.64 -23.46 7.57
CA LYS A 94 -18.20 -24.54 8.45
C LYS A 94 -18.36 -25.95 7.86
N GLY A 95 -19.05 -26.09 6.72
CA GLY A 95 -19.42 -27.39 6.13
C GLY A 95 -18.50 -27.94 5.04
N LYS A 96 -17.37 -27.30 4.72
CA LYS A 96 -16.48 -27.76 3.63
C LYS A 96 -15.07 -28.01 4.14
N ASN A 97 -14.83 -29.24 4.59
CA ASN A 97 -13.51 -29.80 4.82
C ASN A 97 -12.78 -29.97 3.48
N HIS A 98 -12.06 -28.95 3.07
CA HIS A 98 -10.94 -29.14 2.16
C HIS A 98 -9.77 -28.30 2.67
N GLN A 99 -8.76 -28.99 3.22
CA GLN A 99 -7.49 -28.41 3.62
C GLN A 99 -6.78 -27.83 2.40
N GLN A 100 -7.01 -26.56 2.13
CA GLN A 100 -6.04 -25.72 1.46
C GLN A 100 -5.73 -24.54 2.38
N ASN A 101 -4.44 -24.40 2.69
CA ASN A 101 -3.84 -23.37 3.53
C ASN A 101 -4.09 -21.97 2.94
N ASN A 102 -5.29 -21.45 3.10
CA ASN A 102 -5.65 -20.09 2.71
C ASN A 102 -5.36 -19.15 3.88
N SER A 103 -4.07 -18.85 4.09
CA SER A 103 -3.55 -17.92 5.12
C SER A 103 -4.33 -16.59 5.16
N TRP A 104 -4.77 -16.10 4.00
CA TRP A 104 -5.58 -14.89 3.83
C TRP A 104 -7.04 -14.96 4.34
N LEU A 105 -7.53 -16.10 4.82
CA LEU A 105 -8.86 -16.20 5.44
C LEU A 105 -8.80 -16.03 6.96
N SER A 106 -7.63 -16.22 7.58
CA SER A 106 -7.47 -16.16 9.04
C SER A 106 -7.77 -14.77 9.62
N TRP A 107 -7.30 -13.71 8.95
CA TRP A 107 -7.51 -12.32 9.37
C TRP A 107 -8.97 -11.83 9.23
N ARG A 108 -9.78 -12.47 8.38
CA ARG A 108 -11.21 -12.14 8.24
C ARG A 108 -12.05 -12.60 9.42
N LEU A 109 -11.60 -13.62 10.15
CA LEU A 109 -12.35 -14.23 11.25
C LEU A 109 -11.97 -13.68 12.63
N ASN A 110 -10.74 -13.19 12.78
CA ASN A 110 -10.28 -12.51 13.99
C ASN A 110 -10.26 -11.00 13.75
N GLY A 111 -11.37 -10.32 14.03
CA GLY A 111 -11.61 -8.89 13.82
C GLY A 111 -10.72 -7.91 14.62
N LYS A 112 -9.47 -8.24 14.88
CA LYS A 112 -8.40 -7.35 15.32
C LYS A 112 -7.15 -7.72 14.52
N ALA A 113 -6.82 -6.90 13.51
CA ALA A 113 -5.44 -6.86 13.05
C ALA A 113 -4.59 -6.55 14.27
N SER A 114 -3.67 -7.45 14.64
CA SER A 114 -2.68 -7.15 15.66
C SER A 114 -1.89 -5.92 15.18
N ALA A 115 -1.41 -5.08 16.09
CA ALA A 115 -0.62 -3.89 15.73
C ALA A 115 0.64 -4.24 14.91
N ASP A 116 1.05 -5.51 14.90
CA ASP A 116 2.14 -6.04 14.08
C ASP A 116 1.77 -6.26 12.61
N ASP A 117 0.49 -6.50 12.31
CA ASP A 117 0.03 -6.88 10.98
C ASP A 117 -0.04 -5.67 10.02
N SER A 118 0.39 -4.50 10.48
CA SER A 118 0.46 -3.26 9.71
C SER A 118 1.86 -2.67 9.60
N VAL A 119 2.87 -3.33 10.15
CA VAL A 119 4.25 -2.84 10.21
C VAL A 119 5.07 -3.41 9.05
N TYR A 120 5.80 -2.54 8.37
CA TYR A 120 6.62 -2.90 7.22
C TYR A 120 8.06 -2.42 7.34
N ASP A 121 8.98 -3.19 6.78
CA ASP A 121 10.39 -2.85 6.63
C ASP A 121 10.76 -2.71 5.16
N LEU A 122 11.50 -1.65 4.84
CA LEU A 122 11.98 -1.38 3.49
C LEU A 122 13.11 -2.37 3.15
N TYR A 123 13.02 -3.00 1.98
CA TYR A 123 14.06 -3.89 1.50
C TYR A 123 14.59 -3.52 0.12
N ALA A 124 13.88 -2.69 -0.64
CA ALA A 124 14.41 -2.14 -1.88
C ALA A 124 13.85 -0.76 -2.25
N VAL A 125 14.63 0.01 -3.00
CA VAL A 125 14.27 1.30 -3.59
C VAL A 125 14.67 1.28 -5.05
N CYS A 126 13.73 1.55 -5.95
CA CYS A 126 14.04 1.89 -7.33
C CYS A 126 14.25 3.41 -7.41
N ASN A 127 15.43 3.81 -7.86
CA ASN A 127 15.83 5.20 -8.02
C ASN A 127 15.70 5.61 -9.49
N HIS A 128 15.34 6.85 -9.74
CA HIS A 128 15.31 7.45 -11.07
C HIS A 128 16.10 8.76 -11.11
N TYR A 129 17.01 8.87 -12.07
CA TYR A 129 17.79 10.06 -12.40
C TYR A 129 17.41 10.57 -13.79
N GLY A 130 17.52 11.87 -14.05
CA GLY A 130 17.02 12.48 -15.30
C GLY A 130 15.56 12.90 -15.21
N ASP A 131 14.95 13.13 -16.37
CA ASP A 131 13.64 13.77 -16.55
C ASP A 131 12.65 12.84 -17.27
N MET A 132 11.62 13.42 -17.90
CA MET A 132 10.57 12.66 -18.57
C MET A 132 10.94 12.23 -20.00
N GLN A 133 11.93 12.88 -20.63
CA GLN A 133 12.40 12.54 -21.97
C GLN A 133 13.51 11.48 -21.93
N GLY A 134 14.28 11.44 -20.85
CA GLY A 134 15.33 10.46 -20.68
C GLY A 134 15.82 10.39 -19.25
N GLY A 135 16.22 9.18 -18.84
CA GLY A 135 16.69 8.98 -17.48
C GLY A 135 17.42 7.67 -17.30
N HIS A 136 17.86 7.45 -16.07
CA HIS A 136 18.60 6.28 -15.65
C HIS A 136 18.00 5.71 -14.38
N TYR A 137 17.83 4.39 -14.33
CA TYR A 137 17.30 3.69 -13.18
C TYR A 137 18.40 2.91 -12.47
N THR A 138 18.42 3.00 -11.15
CA THR A 138 19.27 2.16 -10.29
C THR A 138 18.43 1.59 -9.15
N ALA A 139 18.96 0.62 -8.42
CA ALA A 139 18.26 0.04 -7.27
C ALA A 139 19.15 0.02 -6.03
N PHE A 140 18.60 0.41 -4.89
CA PHE A 140 19.14 0.03 -3.58
C PHE A 140 18.40 -1.20 -3.12
N CYS A 141 19.11 -2.28 -2.77
CA CYS A 141 18.49 -3.50 -2.25
C CYS A 141 19.23 -3.97 -1.00
N LYS A 142 18.47 -4.36 0.02
CA LYS A 142 18.98 -5.00 1.23
C LYS A 142 19.13 -6.49 0.99
N ASN A 143 20.32 -7.03 1.19
CA ASN A 143 20.54 -8.47 1.12
C ASN A 143 19.93 -9.13 2.37
N PRO A 144 18.96 -10.07 2.23
CA PRO A 144 18.29 -10.68 3.37
C PRO A 144 19.21 -11.59 4.19
N ALA A 145 20.27 -12.14 3.60
CA ALA A 145 21.21 -13.02 4.29
C ALA A 145 22.24 -12.26 5.14
N THR A 146 22.65 -11.07 4.70
CA THR A 146 23.69 -10.28 5.38
C THR A 146 23.15 -9.04 6.09
N GLY A 147 21.93 -8.61 5.78
CA GLY A 147 21.36 -7.35 6.23
C GLY A 147 22.01 -6.10 5.63
N MET A 148 22.96 -6.25 4.70
CA MET A 148 23.69 -5.13 4.11
C MET A 148 22.99 -4.58 2.87
N TRP A 149 23.09 -3.25 2.67
CA TRP A 149 22.57 -2.59 1.48
C TRP A 149 23.60 -2.58 0.34
N CYS A 150 23.10 -2.76 -0.88
CA CYS A 150 23.88 -2.63 -2.10
C CYS A 150 23.15 -1.72 -3.09
N LEU A 151 23.91 -0.85 -3.76
CA LEU A 151 23.51 -0.15 -4.99
C LEU A 151 23.79 -1.05 -6.19
N PHE A 152 22.75 -1.31 -6.98
CA PHE A 152 22.80 -1.95 -8.28
C PHE A 152 22.64 -0.88 -9.36
N ASN A 153 23.70 -0.68 -10.13
CA ASN A 153 23.75 0.26 -11.24
C ASN A 153 24.23 -0.51 -12.49
N ASP A 154 23.28 -0.98 -13.28
CA ASP A 154 23.48 -1.88 -14.41
C ASP A 154 24.34 -3.10 -14.04
N SER A 155 25.54 -3.21 -14.60
CA SER A 155 26.47 -4.31 -14.37
C SER A 155 27.26 -4.21 -13.06
N LYS A 156 27.08 -3.12 -12.29
CA LYS A 156 27.84 -2.86 -11.07
C LYS A 156 26.98 -3.00 -9.83
N ALA A 157 27.50 -3.76 -8.85
CA ALA A 157 26.94 -3.84 -7.51
C ALA A 157 27.96 -3.30 -6.52
N THR A 158 27.59 -2.28 -5.74
CA THR A 158 28.46 -1.62 -4.77
C THR A 158 27.79 -1.56 -3.40
N PRO A 159 28.46 -1.97 -2.31
CA PRO A 159 27.93 -1.78 -0.96
C PRO A 159 27.65 -0.31 -0.66
N ILE A 160 26.55 -0.04 0.05
CA ILE A 160 26.20 1.29 0.56
C ILE A 160 25.77 1.19 2.02
N LYS A 161 25.81 2.29 2.76
CA LYS A 161 25.28 2.33 4.12
C LYS A 161 23.78 2.61 4.13
N GLU A 162 23.11 2.24 5.22
CA GLU A 162 21.65 2.39 5.33
C GLU A 162 21.22 3.87 5.29
N GLU A 163 22.03 4.76 5.85
CA GLU A 163 21.82 6.22 5.81
C GLU A 163 21.84 6.84 4.40
N GLU A 164 22.37 6.12 3.41
CA GLU A 164 22.44 6.58 2.01
C GLU A 164 21.19 6.23 1.20
N VAL A 165 20.28 5.41 1.75
CA VAL A 165 19.11 4.88 1.03
C VAL A 165 18.04 5.95 0.76
N VAL A 166 17.86 6.91 1.69
CA VAL A 166 16.83 7.95 1.58
C VAL A 166 17.32 9.11 0.75
N THR A 167 16.87 9.18 -0.50
CA THR A 167 17.34 10.19 -1.47
C THR A 167 16.19 10.80 -2.26
N ARG A 168 16.48 11.91 -2.97
CA ARG A 168 15.53 12.56 -3.90
C ARG A 168 15.23 11.70 -5.13
N SER A 169 16.09 10.74 -5.47
CA SER A 169 15.91 9.88 -6.65
C SER A 169 14.96 8.71 -6.39
N ALA A 170 14.61 8.40 -5.13
CA ALA A 170 13.66 7.34 -4.79
C ALA A 170 12.34 7.50 -5.56
N TYR A 171 11.93 6.48 -6.29
CA TYR A 171 10.78 6.48 -7.19
C TYR A 171 9.77 5.39 -6.84
N LEU A 172 10.23 4.15 -6.66
CA LEU A 172 9.44 3.05 -6.10
C LEU A 172 10.08 2.58 -4.80
N LEU A 173 9.25 2.37 -3.78
CA LEU A 173 9.66 1.82 -2.49
C LEU A 173 9.06 0.43 -2.34
N PHE A 174 9.87 -0.55 -1.95
CA PHE A 174 9.46 -1.92 -1.74
C PHE A 174 9.59 -2.27 -0.26
N TYR A 175 8.44 -2.54 0.33
CA TYR A 175 8.26 -2.85 1.73
C TYR A 175 7.79 -4.29 1.89
N GLN A 176 8.37 -4.99 2.86
CA GLN A 176 7.93 -6.31 3.27
C GLN A 176 7.29 -6.21 4.65
N LYS A 177 6.16 -6.89 4.83
CA LYS A 177 5.49 -6.98 6.11
C LYS A 177 6.40 -7.63 7.13
N ARG A 178 6.48 -7.06 8.34
CA ARG A 178 7.28 -7.63 9.42
C ARG A 178 6.61 -8.92 9.90
N VAL A 179 7.36 -10.01 9.87
CA VAL A 179 6.92 -11.28 10.47
C VAL A 179 7.40 -11.26 11.92
N THR A 180 6.48 -11.40 12.86
CA THR A 180 6.76 -11.56 14.29
C THR A 180 6.57 -12.97 14.79
#